data_AF-A0A430FSH9-F1
#
_entry.id   AF-A0A430FSH9-F1
#
_cell.length_a   1.000
_cell.length_b   1.000
_cell.length_c   1.000
_cell.angle_alpha   90.00
_cell.angle_beta   90.00
_cell.angle_gamma   90.00
#
_symmetry.space_group_name_H-M   'P 1'
#
loop_
_entity.id
_entity.type
_entity.pdbx_description
1 polymer ?
#
loop_
_entity_poly.entity_id
_entity_poly.type
_entity_poly.pdbx_seq_one_letter_code
_entity_poly.pdbx_strand_id
1 'polypeptide(L)'
;MTTPTMEQSDTSTYDAQVTLRVHRFSPRAEKKRERKSNPFARKSSPFGGSHRPRGKSWVQEYTVPVHADDSVLDTLLRIKRDIDPTLAFRYSCGHGMCGSDAVAINGSPTLLCTAIIRDMAHREPAAPVTDNDGFRKTGPATDEAATAVAEAAETAAVSAEEAPRDEATGRLDLGVIELAPLPGFPVQRDLIADIDQMLEQIKKLKPYLMHNGELATTKDGKIDVFEYLQKPEALAKYEILTNCIMCGVCEGACPVYSGGEAFVGPAALINQARFVRDDRDQATEERLEAIDTADGIAACQSVRACSRPCPKGIDVGEEIWQLIAQVKER
;
A
#
# COMPACT_ATOMS: atom_id res chain seq x y z
N MET A 1 -2.92 -30.18 10.97
CA MET A 1 -1.85 -29.32 11.48
C MET A 1 -2.46 -28.56 12.65
N THR A 2 -1.95 -28.77 13.86
CA THR A 2 -2.53 -28.20 15.08
C THR A 2 -2.27 -26.70 15.08
N THR A 3 -3.32 -25.89 15.13
CA THR A 3 -3.23 -24.43 15.27
C THR A 3 -2.50 -24.14 16.60
N PRO A 4 -1.39 -23.38 16.61
CA PRO A 4 -0.72 -23.05 17.86
C PRO A 4 -1.61 -22.11 18.68
N THR A 5 -2.04 -22.56 19.86
CA THR A 5 -2.87 -21.80 20.81
C THR A 5 -2.02 -21.23 21.94
N MET A 6 -2.33 -20.00 22.38
CA MET A 6 -1.67 -19.34 23.51
C MET A 6 -1.89 -20.09 24.84
N GLU A 7 -0.87 -20.08 25.72
CA GLU A 7 -1.01 -20.48 27.13
C GLU A 7 -1.98 -19.53 27.88
N GLN A 8 -2.83 -20.12 28.72
CA GLN A 8 -4.09 -19.57 29.25
C GLN A 8 -3.96 -18.43 30.29
N SER A 9 -2.78 -17.82 30.50
CA SER A 9 -2.57 -16.97 31.68
C SER A 9 -3.02 -15.49 31.56
N ASP A 10 -3.55 -15.05 30.41
CA ASP A 10 -4.02 -13.67 30.21
C ASP A 10 -5.32 -13.58 29.38
N THR A 11 -6.13 -14.63 29.44
CA THR A 11 -7.26 -14.83 28.51
C THR A 11 -8.57 -14.16 28.91
N SER A 12 -8.66 -13.55 30.10
CA SER A 12 -9.88 -12.92 30.62
C SER A 12 -10.10 -11.49 30.14
N THR A 13 -9.10 -10.87 29.52
CA THR A 13 -9.15 -9.46 29.11
C THR A 13 -9.80 -9.29 27.72
N TYR A 14 -9.72 -10.30 26.86
CA TYR A 14 -10.20 -10.23 25.47
C TYR A 14 -11.60 -10.83 25.31
N ASP A 15 -12.49 -10.07 24.69
CA ASP A 15 -13.90 -10.40 24.45
C ASP A 15 -14.17 -11.03 23.08
N ALA A 16 -13.21 -10.88 22.15
CA ALA A 16 -13.31 -11.39 20.79
C ALA A 16 -12.09 -12.23 20.38
N GLN A 17 -12.20 -12.89 19.23
CA GLN A 17 -11.12 -13.56 18.53
C GLN A 17 -11.21 -13.32 17.02
N VAL A 18 -10.08 -13.43 16.34
CA VAL A 18 -9.98 -13.30 14.88
C VAL A 18 -8.96 -14.31 14.35
N THR A 19 -9.17 -14.76 13.12
CA THR A 19 -8.20 -15.61 12.40
C THR A 19 -7.43 -14.77 11.38
N LEU A 20 -6.12 -14.60 11.60
CA LEU A 20 -5.23 -13.97 10.62
C LEU A 20 -4.65 -15.04 9.69
N ARG A 21 -4.93 -14.93 8.39
CA ARG A 21 -4.31 -15.73 7.32
C ARG A 21 -3.13 -14.96 6.73
N VAL A 22 -1.93 -15.29 7.20
CA VAL A 22 -0.71 -14.58 6.82
C VAL A 22 -0.01 -15.32 5.68
N HIS A 23 0.21 -14.64 4.56
CA HIS A 23 1.05 -15.13 3.46
C HIS A 23 2.52 -15.05 3.87
N ARG A 24 3.09 -16.21 4.20
CA ARG A 24 4.47 -16.38 4.63
C ARG A 24 5.38 -16.60 3.44
N PHE A 25 6.62 -16.13 3.57
CA PHE A 25 7.64 -16.30 2.54
C PHE A 25 9.03 -16.45 3.15
N SER A 26 9.72 -17.51 2.76
CA SER A 26 11.11 -17.74 3.12
C SER A 26 11.99 -17.74 1.87
N PRO A 27 12.90 -16.75 1.70
CA PRO A 27 13.79 -16.68 0.55
C PRO A 27 14.77 -17.85 0.59
N ARG A 28 15.05 -18.45 -0.56
CA ARG A 28 16.16 -19.41 -0.70
C ARG A 28 17.47 -18.64 -0.82
N ALA A 29 18.52 -19.14 -0.17
CA ALA A 29 19.85 -18.57 -0.31
C ALA A 29 20.25 -18.45 -1.79
N GLU A 30 20.57 -17.23 -2.23
CA GLU A 30 21.06 -16.99 -3.57
C GLU A 30 22.43 -17.65 -3.73
N LYS A 31 22.52 -18.65 -4.61
CA LYS A 31 23.82 -19.05 -5.13
C LYS A 31 24.26 -17.97 -6.11
N LYS A 32 25.40 -17.32 -5.85
CA LYS A 32 26.11 -16.47 -6.82
C LYS A 32 26.36 -17.29 -8.10
N ARG A 33 25.43 -17.25 -9.05
CA ARG A 33 25.69 -17.66 -10.43
C ARG A 33 25.90 -16.38 -11.20
N GLU A 34 27.11 -16.18 -11.70
CA GLU A 34 27.35 -15.25 -12.79
C GLU A 34 26.41 -15.63 -13.94
N ARG A 35 25.33 -14.88 -14.10
CA ARG A 35 24.45 -15.04 -15.25
C ARG A 35 25.15 -14.38 -16.44
N LYS A 36 25.56 -15.18 -17.41
CA LYS A 36 25.79 -14.68 -18.78
C LYS A 36 24.50 -13.99 -19.20
N SER A 37 24.57 -12.67 -19.45
CA SER A 37 23.44 -11.90 -19.97
C SER A 37 22.91 -12.60 -21.22
N ASN A 38 21.62 -12.88 -21.28
CA ASN A 38 20.98 -13.36 -22.50
C ASN A 38 21.23 -12.29 -23.59
N PRO A 39 21.88 -12.62 -24.72
CA PRO A 39 22.17 -11.64 -25.77
C PRO A 39 20.92 -11.00 -26.40
N PHE A 40 19.74 -11.57 -26.14
CA PHE A 40 18.44 -11.03 -26.55
C PHE A 40 17.66 -10.32 -25.44
N ALA A 41 18.21 -10.22 -24.23
CA ALA A 41 17.64 -9.34 -23.22
C ALA A 41 17.75 -7.90 -23.75
N ARG A 42 16.62 -7.33 -24.19
CA ARG A 42 16.53 -5.92 -24.51
C ARG A 42 17.16 -5.13 -23.37
N LYS A 43 18.01 -4.15 -23.70
CA LYS A 43 18.60 -3.22 -22.72
C LYS A 43 17.47 -2.83 -21.77
N SER A 44 17.61 -3.23 -20.51
CA SER A 44 16.62 -3.04 -19.46
C SER A 44 16.18 -1.58 -19.47
N SER A 45 14.87 -1.34 -19.50
CA SER A 45 14.33 -0.03 -19.15
C SER A 45 15.07 0.48 -17.90
N PRO A 46 15.41 1.77 -17.82
CA PRO A 46 16.03 2.33 -16.62
C PRO A 46 15.08 2.32 -15.39
N PHE A 47 13.86 1.79 -15.56
CA PHE A 47 12.85 1.58 -14.53
C PHE A 47 12.51 0.08 -14.32
N GLY A 48 12.98 -0.82 -15.20
CA GLY A 48 12.66 -2.25 -15.19
C GLY A 48 13.83 -3.13 -14.76
N GLY A 49 13.81 -3.60 -13.51
CA GLY A 49 14.92 -4.44 -13.02
C GLY A 49 14.80 -4.98 -11.60
N SER A 50 13.61 -5.28 -11.07
CA SER A 50 13.55 -5.89 -9.74
C SER A 50 13.78 -7.41 -9.78
N HIS A 51 14.81 -7.87 -9.09
CA HIS A 51 15.06 -9.30 -8.90
C HIS A 51 14.01 -9.86 -7.92
N ARG A 52 13.07 -10.68 -8.41
CA ARG A 52 12.14 -11.38 -7.51
C ARG A 52 12.86 -12.58 -6.88
N PRO A 53 13.10 -12.57 -5.56
CA PRO A 53 13.79 -13.68 -4.90
C PRO A 53 12.93 -14.95 -5.02
N ARG A 54 13.59 -16.09 -5.24
CA ARG A 54 12.92 -17.39 -5.22
C ARG A 54 12.87 -17.91 -3.79
N GLY A 55 11.72 -18.42 -3.38
CA GLY A 55 11.51 -18.89 -2.01
C GLY A 55 10.39 -19.90 -1.89
N LYS A 56 10.16 -20.35 -0.67
CA LYS A 56 8.96 -21.12 -0.32
C LYS A 56 7.90 -20.12 0.15
N SER A 57 6.72 -20.17 -0.44
CA SER A 57 5.52 -19.46 0.03
C SER A 57 4.51 -20.46 0.61
N TRP A 58 3.77 -20.03 1.63
CA TRP A 58 2.64 -20.76 2.20
C TRP A 58 1.74 -19.79 2.97
N VAL A 59 0.48 -20.17 3.23
CA VAL A 59 -0.41 -19.41 4.11
C VAL A 59 -0.36 -20.05 5.50
N GLN A 60 -0.19 -19.23 6.52
CA GLN A 60 -0.22 -19.65 7.92
C GLN A 60 -1.39 -18.98 8.63
N GLU A 61 -2.19 -19.76 9.33
CA GLU A 61 -3.32 -19.27 10.11
C GLU A 61 -2.92 -19.08 11.57
N TYR A 62 -3.40 -17.98 12.17
CA TYR A 62 -3.30 -17.68 13.59
C TYR A 62 -4.66 -17.25 14.10
N THR A 63 -5.28 -18.06 14.94
CA THR A 63 -6.49 -17.67 15.67
C THR A 63 -6.07 -17.12 17.02
N VAL A 64 -6.35 -15.84 17.24
CA VAL A 64 -5.87 -15.11 18.43
C VAL A 64 -7.00 -14.32 19.10
N PRO A 65 -7.03 -14.28 20.44
CA PRO A 65 -7.93 -13.39 21.16
C PRO A 65 -7.57 -11.93 20.87
N VAL A 66 -8.53 -11.04 20.69
CA VAL A 66 -8.35 -9.62 20.32
C VAL A 66 -9.39 -8.75 21.03
N HIS A 67 -9.11 -7.45 21.12
CA HIS A 67 -10.19 -6.47 21.20
C HIS A 67 -10.61 -6.05 19.79
N ALA A 68 -11.90 -5.76 19.60
CA ALA A 68 -12.42 -5.31 18.31
C ALA A 68 -11.75 -4.01 17.81
N ASP A 69 -11.32 -3.16 18.75
CA ASP A 69 -10.61 -1.89 18.52
C ASP A 69 -9.09 -2.02 18.34
N ASP A 70 -8.52 -3.21 18.50
CA ASP A 70 -7.08 -3.42 18.28
C ASP A 70 -6.73 -3.10 16.81
N SER A 71 -5.53 -2.58 16.58
CA SER A 71 -5.00 -2.54 15.22
C SER A 71 -4.54 -3.92 14.76
N VAL A 72 -4.49 -4.12 13.45
CA VAL A 72 -3.87 -5.33 12.87
C VAL A 72 -2.39 -5.43 13.28
N LEU A 73 -1.69 -4.29 13.39
CA LEU A 73 -0.32 -4.24 13.87
C LEU A 73 -0.18 -4.80 15.30
N ASP A 74 -1.04 -4.37 16.24
CA ASP A 74 -0.98 -4.85 17.63
C ASP A 74 -1.16 -6.36 17.71
N THR A 75 -2.09 -6.89 16.90
CA THR A 75 -2.35 -8.32 16.80
C THR A 75 -1.13 -9.09 16.25
N LEU A 76 -0.48 -8.57 15.20
CA LEU A 76 0.74 -9.17 14.65
C LEU A 76 1.93 -9.09 15.62
N LEU A 77 2.07 -8.01 16.38
CA LEU A 77 3.11 -7.86 17.41
C LEU A 77 2.93 -8.89 18.52
N ARG A 78 1.69 -9.14 18.96
CA ARG A 78 1.37 -10.20 19.93
C ARG A 78 1.69 -11.58 19.36
N ILE A 79 1.26 -11.90 18.14
CA ILE A 79 1.63 -13.18 17.48
C ILE A 79 3.14 -13.32 17.47
N LYS A 80 3.87 -12.28 17.07
CA LYS A 80 5.34 -12.32 17.03
C LYS A 80 5.97 -12.51 18.41
N ARG A 81 5.41 -11.93 19.47
CA ARG A 81 5.98 -12.02 20.81
C ARG A 81 5.71 -13.37 21.47
N ASP A 82 4.48 -13.85 21.34
CA ASP A 82 3.96 -14.91 22.22
C ASP A 82 3.69 -16.24 21.48
N ILE A 83 3.60 -16.24 20.14
CA ILE A 83 3.18 -17.41 19.35
C ILE A 83 4.24 -17.83 18.33
N ASP A 84 4.61 -16.95 17.39
CA ASP A 84 5.59 -17.21 16.35
C ASP A 84 6.60 -16.04 16.19
N PRO A 85 7.74 -16.09 16.92
CA PRO A 85 8.82 -15.12 16.79
C PRO A 85 9.45 -15.03 15.39
N THR A 86 9.23 -16.03 14.53
CA THR A 86 9.80 -16.07 13.18
C THR A 86 9.05 -15.20 12.18
N LEU A 87 7.82 -14.78 12.49
CA LEU A 87 7.01 -13.89 11.67
C LEU A 87 7.72 -12.54 11.46
N ALA A 88 7.87 -12.13 10.20
CA ALA A 88 8.55 -10.90 9.83
C ALA A 88 7.64 -9.90 9.09
N PHE A 89 7.66 -8.66 9.55
CA PHE A 89 6.98 -7.51 8.95
C PHE A 89 7.71 -6.24 9.40
N ARG A 90 7.54 -5.13 8.67
CA ARG A 90 8.11 -3.84 9.04
C ARG A 90 7.09 -3.03 9.84
N TYR A 91 7.56 -2.29 10.84
CA TYR A 91 6.76 -1.35 11.63
C TYR A 91 7.69 -0.38 12.36
N SER A 92 7.15 0.77 12.79
CA SER A 92 7.89 1.74 13.61
C SER A 92 6.96 2.61 14.44
N CYS A 93 6.25 3.57 13.83
CA CYS A 93 5.52 4.60 14.59
C CYS A 93 4.21 4.12 15.25
N GLY A 94 3.50 3.15 14.67
CA GLY A 94 2.23 2.66 15.19
C GLY A 94 1.02 3.59 15.04
N HIS A 95 1.15 4.74 14.35
CA HIS A 95 0.07 5.73 14.24
C HIS A 95 0.01 6.41 12.85
N GLY A 96 0.42 5.70 11.79
CA GLY A 96 0.20 6.10 10.40
C GLY A 96 1.08 7.23 9.84
N MET A 97 2.23 7.52 10.46
CA MET A 97 3.10 8.65 10.07
C MET A 97 4.39 8.26 9.36
N CYS A 98 4.98 7.10 9.65
CA CYS A 98 6.25 6.69 9.04
C CYS A 98 6.09 5.89 7.74
N GLY A 99 4.93 5.28 7.50
CA GLY A 99 4.65 4.49 6.29
C GLY A 99 5.37 3.14 6.19
N SER A 100 6.02 2.67 7.26
CA SER A 100 6.89 1.48 7.22
C SER A 100 6.14 0.14 7.10
N ASP A 101 4.88 0.11 7.50
CA ASP A 101 4.07 -1.09 7.75
C ASP A 101 2.98 -1.29 6.69
N ALA A 102 3.24 -0.81 5.47
CA ALA A 102 2.36 -1.01 4.34
C ALA A 102 2.34 -2.48 3.88
N VAL A 103 1.14 -3.05 3.78
CA VAL A 103 0.87 -4.43 3.33
C VAL A 103 -0.43 -4.48 2.54
N ALA A 104 -0.79 -5.64 1.99
CA ALA A 104 -2.16 -5.89 1.52
C ALA A 104 -2.98 -6.57 2.64
N ILE A 105 -4.13 -5.98 2.96
CA ILE A 105 -5.14 -6.53 3.87
C ILE A 105 -6.39 -6.81 3.04
N ASN A 106 -6.84 -8.07 3.00
CA ASN A 106 -7.96 -8.53 2.16
C ASN A 106 -7.81 -8.08 0.69
N GLY A 107 -6.58 -8.17 0.17
CA GLY A 107 -6.24 -7.74 -1.19
C GLY A 107 -6.10 -6.22 -1.41
N SER A 108 -6.45 -5.38 -0.42
CA SER A 108 -6.33 -3.93 -0.51
C SER A 108 -5.06 -3.41 0.19
N PRO A 109 -4.22 -2.61 -0.47
CA PRO A 109 -3.02 -2.07 0.16
C PRO A 109 -3.38 -1.00 1.19
N THR A 110 -2.85 -1.12 2.41
CA THR A 110 -3.06 -0.20 3.53
C THR A 110 -1.94 -0.35 4.58
N LEU A 111 -1.99 0.43 5.67
CA LEU A 111 -1.04 0.33 6.79
C LEU A 111 -1.60 -0.56 7.90
N LEU A 112 -0.75 -1.44 8.44
CA LEU A 112 -1.11 -2.32 9.56
C LEU A 112 -1.57 -1.54 10.81
N CYS A 113 -0.94 -0.41 11.11
CA CYS A 113 -1.22 0.37 12.32
C CYS A 113 -2.51 1.20 12.27
N THR A 114 -3.06 1.47 11.08
CA THR A 114 -4.31 2.22 10.92
C THR A 114 -5.50 1.32 10.63
N ALA A 115 -5.24 0.05 10.32
CA ALA A 115 -6.27 -0.94 10.05
C ALA A 115 -6.78 -1.52 11.38
N ILE A 116 -8.07 -1.34 11.65
CA ILE A 116 -8.71 -1.84 12.88
C ILE A 116 -9.31 -3.22 12.63
N ILE A 117 -9.18 -4.13 13.60
CA ILE A 117 -9.65 -5.52 13.47
C ILE A 117 -11.12 -5.58 13.07
N ARG A 118 -12.02 -4.85 13.77
CA ARG A 118 -13.46 -4.89 13.44
C ARG A 118 -13.80 -4.45 12.01
N ASP A 119 -13.01 -3.54 11.45
CA ASP A 119 -13.27 -3.00 10.11
C ASP A 119 -12.71 -3.93 9.02
N MET A 120 -11.67 -4.71 9.34
CA MET A 120 -10.97 -5.58 8.40
C MET A 120 -11.45 -7.02 8.47
N ALA A 121 -11.97 -7.48 9.60
CA ALA A 121 -12.46 -8.84 9.74
C ALA A 121 -13.72 -9.01 8.89
N HIS A 122 -13.74 -10.07 8.08
CA HIS A 122 -14.91 -10.45 7.32
C HIS A 122 -15.17 -11.94 7.53
N ARG A 123 -16.43 -12.33 7.44
CA ARG A 123 -16.77 -13.75 7.36
C ARG A 123 -16.61 -14.20 5.93
N GLU A 124 -15.99 -15.36 5.75
CA GLU A 124 -16.05 -16.00 4.45
C GLU A 124 -17.53 -16.26 4.12
N PRO A 125 -18.00 -15.87 2.92
CA PRO A 125 -19.29 -16.37 2.47
C PRO A 125 -19.19 -17.90 2.49
N ALA A 126 -20.24 -18.55 3.00
CA ALA A 126 -20.39 -20.00 2.85
C ALA A 126 -20.11 -20.35 1.39
N ALA A 127 -19.31 -21.40 1.17
CA ALA A 127 -18.69 -21.82 -0.10
C ALA A 127 -19.39 -21.30 -1.36
N PRO A 128 -18.66 -20.84 -2.40
CA PRO A 128 -19.28 -20.28 -3.60
C PRO A 128 -20.36 -21.23 -4.09
N VAL A 129 -21.60 -20.75 -4.15
CA VAL A 129 -22.74 -21.48 -4.69
C VAL A 129 -22.46 -21.68 -6.17
N THR A 130 -21.72 -22.75 -6.45
CA THR A 130 -21.50 -23.29 -7.78
C THR A 130 -22.68 -24.20 -8.05
N ASP A 131 -23.17 -24.19 -9.29
CA ASP A 131 -24.08 -25.25 -9.69
C ASP A 131 -23.33 -26.59 -9.74
N ASN A 132 -24.07 -27.68 -9.95
CA ASN A 132 -23.50 -29.04 -10.03
C ASN A 132 -22.46 -29.20 -11.16
N ASP A 133 -22.35 -28.21 -12.06
CA ASP A 133 -21.41 -28.16 -13.17
C ASP A 133 -20.15 -27.31 -12.85
N GLY A 134 -20.07 -26.74 -11.64
CA GLY A 134 -18.90 -26.00 -11.18
C GLY A 134 -18.81 -24.56 -11.71
N PHE A 135 -19.86 -24.03 -12.32
CA PHE A 135 -19.90 -22.66 -12.81
C PHE A 135 -20.51 -21.71 -11.79
N ARG A 136 -19.87 -20.54 -11.60
CA ARG A 136 -20.50 -19.41 -10.91
C ARG A 136 -21.50 -18.75 -11.87
N LYS A 137 -22.76 -18.65 -11.48
CA LYS A 137 -23.77 -17.93 -12.27
C LYS A 137 -23.49 -16.43 -12.23
N THR A 138 -23.06 -15.85 -13.35
CA THR A 138 -22.86 -14.41 -13.54
C THR A 138 -24.02 -13.74 -14.29
N GLY A 139 -25.21 -14.37 -14.30
CA GLY A 139 -26.41 -13.80 -14.92
C GLY A 139 -27.08 -12.74 -14.04
N PRO A 140 -27.99 -11.91 -14.58
CA PRO A 140 -28.72 -10.93 -13.79
C PRO A 140 -29.47 -11.70 -12.68
N ALA A 141 -29.19 -11.32 -11.45
CA ALA A 141 -29.82 -11.91 -10.30
C ALA A 141 -31.34 -11.69 -10.42
N THR A 142 -32.13 -12.75 -10.22
CA THR A 142 -33.55 -12.58 -9.92
C THR A 142 -33.66 -11.70 -8.68
N ASP A 143 -34.77 -10.97 -8.50
CA ASP A 143 -34.91 -10.00 -7.40
C ASP A 143 -34.59 -10.59 -6.02
N GLU A 144 -34.78 -11.90 -5.82
CA GLU A 144 -34.40 -12.69 -4.63
C GLU A 144 -32.89 -12.97 -4.48
N ALA A 145 -32.16 -13.13 -5.59
CA ALA A 145 -30.70 -13.31 -5.58
C ALA A 145 -29.97 -11.95 -5.54
N ALA A 146 -30.60 -10.89 -6.06
CA ALA A 146 -30.05 -9.54 -6.01
C ALA A 146 -30.12 -9.00 -4.58
N THR A 147 -31.24 -9.25 -3.88
CA THR A 147 -31.35 -9.01 -2.43
C THR A 147 -30.36 -9.88 -1.66
N ALA A 148 -30.21 -11.17 -1.96
CA ALA A 148 -29.25 -12.01 -1.25
C ALA A 148 -27.76 -11.61 -1.46
N VAL A 149 -27.38 -11.09 -2.64
CA VAL A 149 -25.99 -10.64 -2.90
C VAL A 149 -25.75 -9.23 -2.36
N ALA A 150 -26.75 -8.34 -2.41
CA ALA A 150 -26.69 -7.04 -1.74
C ALA A 150 -26.66 -7.21 -0.22
N GLU A 151 -27.53 -8.07 0.34
CA GLU A 151 -27.52 -8.46 1.75
C GLU A 151 -26.23 -9.20 2.10
N ALA A 152 -25.64 -10.05 1.26
CA ALA A 152 -24.34 -10.69 1.55
C ALA A 152 -23.16 -9.69 1.55
N ALA A 153 -23.23 -8.63 0.73
CA ALA A 153 -22.23 -7.57 0.73
C ALA A 153 -22.42 -6.58 1.89
N GLU A 154 -23.66 -6.34 2.32
CA GLU A 154 -24.01 -5.52 3.51
C GLU A 154 -23.82 -6.29 4.83
N THR A 155 -23.99 -7.62 4.84
CA THR A 155 -23.82 -8.51 6.00
C THR A 155 -22.37 -9.02 6.18
N ALA A 156 -21.46 -8.70 5.26
CA ALA A 156 -20.03 -9.00 5.45
C ALA A 156 -19.39 -8.09 6.52
N ALA A 157 -19.93 -6.88 6.70
CA ALA A 157 -19.59 -5.98 7.80
C ALA A 157 -20.52 -6.26 8.99
N VAL A 158 -20.30 -7.39 9.67
CA VAL A 158 -21.02 -7.66 10.90
C VAL A 158 -20.54 -6.67 11.94
N SER A 159 -21.44 -5.87 12.48
CA SER A 159 -21.14 -5.07 13.68
C SER A 159 -20.58 -6.02 14.74
N ALA A 160 -19.51 -5.61 15.44
CA ALA A 160 -18.87 -6.46 16.45
C ALA A 160 -19.85 -7.01 17.51
N GLU A 161 -21.02 -6.37 17.65
CA GLU A 161 -22.11 -6.72 18.57
C GLU A 161 -22.94 -7.95 18.14
N GLU A 162 -22.92 -8.34 16.85
CA GLU A 162 -23.71 -9.47 16.30
C GLU A 162 -22.87 -10.71 15.95
N ALA A 163 -21.61 -10.75 16.39
CA ALA A 163 -20.74 -11.89 16.10
C ALA A 163 -21.13 -13.16 16.87
N PRO A 164 -21.15 -14.35 16.21
CA PRO A 164 -21.42 -15.60 16.88
C PRO A 164 -20.30 -15.86 17.87
N ARG A 165 -20.67 -16.45 19.00
CA ARG A 165 -19.69 -16.86 19.99
C ARG A 165 -19.15 -18.23 19.61
N ASP A 166 -17.83 -18.36 19.62
CA ASP A 166 -17.17 -19.64 19.48
C ASP A 166 -17.53 -20.53 20.67
N GLU A 167 -17.99 -21.76 20.39
CA GLU A 167 -18.52 -22.65 21.42
C GLU A 167 -17.44 -23.11 22.43
N ALA A 168 -16.18 -23.17 22.01
CA ALA A 168 -15.08 -23.64 22.85
C ALA A 168 -14.52 -22.56 23.77
N THR A 169 -14.49 -21.31 23.32
CA THR A 169 -13.87 -20.18 24.03
C THR A 169 -14.88 -19.18 24.59
N GLY A 170 -16.13 -19.18 24.12
CA GLY A 170 -17.17 -18.21 24.46
C GLY A 170 -16.94 -16.80 23.91
N ARG A 171 -15.87 -16.57 23.14
CA ARG A 171 -15.49 -15.27 22.56
C ARG A 171 -16.26 -14.99 21.28
N LEU A 172 -16.45 -13.73 20.97
CA LEU A 172 -16.99 -13.30 19.68
C LEU A 172 -16.02 -13.67 18.55
N ASP A 173 -16.49 -14.40 17.54
CA ASP A 173 -15.71 -14.71 16.35
C ASP A 173 -15.91 -13.63 15.27
N LEU A 174 -14.91 -12.77 15.12
CA LEU A 174 -14.92 -11.68 14.15
C LEU A 174 -14.68 -12.18 12.72
N GLY A 175 -14.21 -13.42 12.54
CA GLY A 175 -13.95 -14.02 11.24
C GLY A 175 -12.48 -13.97 10.82
N VAL A 176 -12.23 -13.69 9.54
CA VAL A 176 -10.92 -13.86 8.90
C VAL A 176 -10.39 -12.53 8.38
N ILE A 177 -9.08 -12.34 8.50
CA ILE A 177 -8.33 -11.26 7.85
C ILE A 177 -7.18 -11.88 7.05
N GLU A 178 -7.12 -11.60 5.76
CA GLU A 178 -6.04 -12.05 4.88
C GLU A 178 -4.94 -11.00 4.79
N LEU A 179 -3.69 -11.40 5.06
CA LEU A 179 -2.53 -10.52 5.08
C LEU A 179 -1.49 -10.98 4.08
N ALA A 180 -1.17 -10.13 3.12
CA ALA A 180 -0.17 -10.37 2.10
C ALA A 180 0.85 -9.23 2.02
N PRO A 181 2.06 -9.48 1.48
CA PRO A 181 3.04 -8.42 1.25
C PRO A 181 2.48 -7.35 0.31
N LEU A 182 3.04 -6.14 0.37
CA LEU A 182 2.61 -5.04 -0.48
C LEU A 182 2.72 -5.43 -1.98
N PRO A 183 1.62 -5.36 -2.77
CA PRO A 183 1.63 -5.79 -4.17
C PRO A 183 2.59 -4.98 -5.04
N GLY A 184 3.11 -5.59 -6.10
CA GLY A 184 4.04 -4.96 -7.02
C GLY A 184 5.50 -4.93 -6.57
N PHE A 185 5.77 -5.19 -5.30
CA PHE A 185 7.12 -5.23 -4.76
C PHE A 185 7.65 -6.66 -4.61
N PRO A 186 8.97 -6.91 -4.83
CA PRO A 186 9.58 -8.18 -4.48
C PRO A 186 9.45 -8.47 -2.98
N VAL A 187 9.04 -9.70 -2.63
CA VAL A 187 8.91 -10.11 -1.23
C VAL A 187 10.26 -10.59 -0.71
N GLN A 188 10.78 -9.95 0.32
CA GLN A 188 12.05 -10.34 0.96
C GLN A 188 11.86 -11.47 1.97
N ARG A 189 10.87 -11.33 2.87
CA ARG A 189 10.51 -12.34 3.86
C ARG A 189 9.13 -12.04 4.43
N ASP A 190 8.26 -13.03 4.52
CA ASP A 190 6.90 -12.88 5.05
C ASP A 190 6.24 -11.62 4.46
N LEU A 191 5.81 -10.64 5.27
CA LEU A 191 5.17 -9.41 4.80
C LEU A 191 6.14 -8.29 4.41
N ILE A 192 7.46 -8.53 4.46
CA ILE A 192 8.48 -7.53 4.11
C ILE A 192 8.63 -7.45 2.59
N ALA A 193 8.19 -6.33 2.03
CA ALA A 193 8.40 -5.95 0.64
C ALA A 193 9.71 -5.16 0.45
N ASP A 194 10.37 -5.37 -0.68
CA ASP A 194 11.51 -4.57 -1.13
C ASP A 194 11.03 -3.28 -1.80
N ILE A 195 11.24 -2.14 -1.16
CA ILE A 195 10.79 -0.84 -1.65
C ILE A 195 11.91 -0.01 -2.29
N ASP A 196 13.11 -0.58 -2.41
CA ASP A 196 14.29 0.17 -2.87
C ASP A 196 14.07 0.73 -4.27
N GLN A 197 13.43 -0.04 -5.17
CA GLN A 197 13.08 0.42 -6.51
C GLN A 197 12.26 1.73 -6.47
N MET A 198 11.24 1.83 -5.64
CA MET A 198 10.41 3.03 -5.51
C MET A 198 11.25 4.21 -4.99
N LEU A 199 12.06 4.00 -3.95
CA LEU A 199 12.90 5.04 -3.37
C LEU A 199 13.97 5.54 -4.34
N GLU A 200 14.54 4.63 -5.13
CA GLU A 200 15.50 4.96 -6.19
C GLU A 200 14.85 5.80 -7.28
N GLN A 201 13.60 5.53 -7.69
CA GLN A 201 12.89 6.37 -8.65
C GLN A 201 12.63 7.77 -8.11
N ILE A 202 12.22 7.90 -6.85
CA ILE A 202 12.05 9.20 -6.20
C ILE A 202 13.38 9.98 -6.21
N LYS A 203 14.48 9.34 -5.82
CA LYS A 203 15.82 9.95 -5.81
C LYS A 203 16.29 10.38 -7.19
N LYS A 204 16.05 9.55 -8.20
CA LYS A 204 16.43 9.80 -9.60
C LYS A 204 15.80 11.08 -10.15
N LEU A 205 14.61 11.44 -9.68
CA LEU A 205 13.89 12.64 -10.09
C LEU A 205 14.24 13.89 -9.25
N LYS A 206 15.38 13.90 -8.54
CA LYS A 206 15.90 15.08 -7.81
C LYS A 206 14.85 15.68 -6.85
N PRO A 207 14.53 14.98 -5.74
CA PRO A 207 13.46 15.34 -4.81
C PRO A 207 13.88 16.45 -3.82
N TYR A 208 14.48 17.53 -4.32
CA TYR A 208 14.97 18.68 -3.56
C TYR A 208 14.71 19.98 -4.33
N LEU A 209 14.63 21.10 -3.63
CA LEU A 209 14.36 22.41 -4.23
C LEU A 209 15.52 22.82 -5.13
N MET A 210 15.20 23.20 -6.37
CA MET A 210 16.19 23.67 -7.35
C MET A 210 15.96 25.17 -7.62
N HIS A 211 16.87 26.00 -7.09
CA HIS A 211 16.79 27.47 -7.19
C HIS A 211 18.16 28.06 -7.53
N ASN A 212 18.20 29.15 -8.28
CA ASN A 212 19.43 29.82 -8.72
C ASN A 212 20.13 30.66 -7.62
N GLY A 213 19.51 30.78 -6.44
CA GLY A 213 20.04 31.54 -5.30
C GLY A 213 19.65 33.02 -5.28
N GLU A 214 18.87 33.50 -6.24
CA GLU A 214 18.38 34.89 -6.26
C GLU A 214 17.24 35.05 -5.23
N LEU A 215 17.46 35.89 -4.21
CA LEU A 215 16.46 36.19 -3.19
C LEU A 215 15.49 37.27 -3.68
N ALA A 216 14.20 37.12 -3.37
CA ALA A 216 13.21 38.14 -3.69
C ALA A 216 13.51 39.44 -2.93
N THR A 217 13.64 40.54 -3.66
CA THR A 217 13.87 41.88 -3.11
C THR A 217 12.57 42.67 -3.03
N THR A 218 12.42 43.51 -2.01
CA THR A 218 11.35 44.53 -1.97
C THR A 218 11.51 45.53 -3.13
N LYS A 219 10.46 46.32 -3.39
CA LYS A 219 10.49 47.40 -4.40
C LYS A 219 11.66 48.40 -4.18
N ASP A 220 12.18 48.48 -2.96
CA ASP A 220 13.29 49.35 -2.57
C ASP A 220 14.67 48.66 -2.64
N GLY A 221 14.76 47.45 -3.22
CA GLY A 221 16.01 46.71 -3.41
C GLY A 221 16.61 46.11 -2.13
N LYS A 222 15.90 46.17 -1.00
CA LYS A 222 16.33 45.52 0.24
C LYS A 222 15.95 44.04 0.20
N ILE A 223 16.92 43.18 0.54
CA ILE A 223 16.69 41.77 0.84
C ILE A 223 15.90 41.74 2.15
N ASP A 224 14.64 41.38 2.07
CA ASP A 224 13.70 41.52 3.19
C ASP A 224 13.76 40.31 4.14
N VAL A 225 14.17 39.13 3.64
CA VAL A 225 14.17 37.88 4.40
C VAL A 225 15.31 36.95 3.92
N PHE A 226 15.91 36.19 4.85
CA PHE A 226 16.82 35.07 4.56
C PHE A 226 16.09 33.83 3.96
N GLU A 227 14.76 33.87 3.90
CA GLU A 227 13.88 32.82 3.39
C GLU A 227 13.28 33.23 2.03
N TYR A 228 12.95 32.27 1.19
CA TYR A 228 12.24 32.54 -0.06
C TYR A 228 10.77 32.93 0.23
N LEU A 229 10.37 34.11 -0.24
CA LEU A 229 9.01 34.60 -0.09
C LEU A 229 8.02 33.71 -0.85
N GLN A 230 7.01 33.19 -0.15
CA GLN A 230 5.93 32.36 -0.72
C GLN A 230 4.58 32.82 -0.18
N LYS A 231 3.60 33.01 -1.07
CA LYS A 231 2.24 33.40 -0.68
C LYS A 231 1.41 32.19 -0.27
N PRO A 232 0.41 32.34 0.63
CA PRO A 232 -0.47 31.24 1.03
C PRO A 232 -1.12 30.52 -0.15
N GLU A 233 -1.54 31.25 -1.20
CA GLU A 233 -2.18 30.67 -2.38
C GLU A 233 -1.22 29.83 -3.23
N ALA A 234 0.09 30.10 -3.15
CA ALA A 234 1.10 29.31 -3.84
C ALA A 234 1.41 28.02 -3.07
N LEU A 235 1.54 28.11 -1.74
CA LEU A 235 1.72 26.95 -0.86
C LEU A 235 0.55 25.95 -1.00
N ALA A 236 -0.68 26.48 -1.04
CA ALA A 236 -1.90 25.66 -1.14
C ALA A 236 -1.93 24.73 -2.36
N LYS A 237 -1.17 25.02 -3.44
CA LYS A 237 -1.11 24.19 -4.65
C LYS A 237 -0.39 22.85 -4.46
N TYR A 238 0.45 22.74 -3.44
CA TYR A 238 1.28 21.56 -3.22
C TYR A 238 1.39 21.14 -1.75
N GLU A 239 0.81 21.90 -0.82
CA GLU A 239 0.84 21.62 0.63
C GLU A 239 0.42 20.18 0.94
N ILE A 240 -0.71 19.72 0.41
CA ILE A 240 -1.18 18.34 0.61
C ILE A 240 -0.20 17.29 0.10
N LEU A 241 0.53 17.59 -0.99
CA LEU A 241 1.53 16.68 -1.58
C LEU A 241 2.76 16.52 -0.69
N THR A 242 3.05 17.51 0.16
CA THR A 242 4.14 17.42 1.13
C THR A 242 3.89 16.36 2.21
N ASN A 243 2.63 15.94 2.40
CA ASN A 243 2.25 14.91 3.36
C ASN A 243 2.58 13.48 2.90
N CYS A 244 3.14 13.27 1.69
CA CYS A 244 3.49 11.94 1.22
C CYS A 244 4.56 11.30 2.12
N ILE A 245 4.20 10.21 2.80
CA ILE A 245 5.07 9.46 3.73
C ILE A 245 5.84 8.31 3.05
N MET A 246 5.83 8.24 1.71
CA MET A 246 6.57 7.24 0.93
C MET A 246 6.26 5.77 1.33
N CYS A 247 5.01 5.49 1.70
CA CYS A 247 4.59 4.15 2.17
C CYS A 247 4.43 3.10 1.06
N GLY A 248 4.32 3.51 -0.20
CA GLY A 248 4.12 2.59 -1.34
C GLY A 248 2.70 2.06 -1.51
N VAL A 249 1.72 2.48 -0.70
CA VAL A 249 0.31 2.03 -0.85
C VAL A 249 -0.25 2.36 -2.25
N CYS A 250 0.06 3.54 -2.79
CA CYS A 250 -0.34 3.94 -4.13
C CYS A 250 0.29 3.08 -5.24
N GLU A 251 1.52 2.60 -5.02
CA GLU A 251 2.22 1.66 -5.92
C GLU A 251 1.52 0.30 -5.91
N GLY A 252 1.23 -0.23 -4.72
CA GLY A 252 0.54 -1.51 -4.55
C GLY A 252 -0.89 -1.50 -5.08
N ALA A 253 -1.54 -0.34 -5.12
CA ALA A 253 -2.87 -0.18 -5.69
C ALA A 253 -2.85 -0.04 -7.22
N CYS A 254 -1.72 0.37 -7.80
CA CYS A 254 -1.63 0.65 -9.22
C CYS A 254 -1.49 -0.66 -10.01
N PRO A 255 -2.41 -0.99 -10.94
CA PRO A 255 -2.32 -2.21 -11.74
C PRO A 255 -1.14 -2.17 -12.74
N VAL A 256 -0.73 -0.98 -13.19
CA VAL A 256 0.42 -0.80 -14.09
C VAL A 256 1.71 -1.13 -13.35
N TYR A 257 1.91 -0.54 -12.16
CA TYR A 257 3.09 -0.80 -11.35
C TYR A 257 3.13 -2.25 -10.86
N SER A 258 2.02 -2.74 -10.27
CA SER A 258 1.94 -4.10 -9.74
C SER A 258 1.96 -5.20 -10.82
N GLY A 259 1.52 -4.87 -12.04
CA GLY A 259 1.60 -5.73 -13.22
C GLY A 259 3.03 -6.01 -13.69
N GLY A 260 4.02 -5.26 -13.19
CA GLY A 260 5.43 -5.43 -13.56
C GLY A 260 5.81 -4.77 -14.88
N GLU A 261 4.99 -3.84 -15.37
CA GLU A 261 5.37 -2.95 -16.47
C GLU A 261 6.45 -1.98 -15.99
N ALA A 262 7.32 -1.53 -16.90
CA ALA A 262 8.31 -0.52 -16.57
C ALA A 262 7.59 0.82 -16.33
N PHE A 263 7.47 1.21 -15.07
CA PHE A 263 6.80 2.44 -14.66
C PHE A 263 7.55 3.10 -13.50
N VAL A 264 7.73 4.42 -13.58
CA VAL A 264 8.36 5.23 -12.53
C VAL A 264 7.61 5.19 -11.19
N GLY A 265 6.30 4.96 -11.24
CA GLY A 265 5.45 4.75 -10.06
C GLY A 265 4.72 6.03 -9.57
N PRO A 266 3.50 5.92 -9.00
CA PRO A 266 2.76 7.07 -8.51
C PRO A 266 3.48 7.87 -7.43
N ALA A 267 4.23 7.25 -6.51
CA ALA A 267 4.90 7.97 -5.43
C ALA A 267 5.98 8.94 -5.96
N ALA A 268 6.72 8.52 -6.98
CA ALA A 268 7.72 9.35 -7.66
C ALA A 268 7.07 10.53 -8.40
N LEU A 269 5.93 10.30 -9.08
CA LEU A 269 5.18 11.35 -9.75
C LEU A 269 4.56 12.37 -8.78
N ILE A 270 4.05 11.93 -7.62
CA ILE A 270 3.55 12.85 -6.58
C ILE A 270 4.68 13.70 -6.02
N ASN A 271 5.85 13.11 -5.82
CA ASN A 271 7.02 13.87 -5.39
C ASN A 271 7.41 14.93 -6.44
N GLN A 272 7.33 14.62 -7.74
CA GLN A 272 7.55 15.63 -8.79
C GLN A 272 6.47 16.70 -8.84
N ALA A 273 5.20 16.31 -8.76
CA ALA A 273 4.09 17.25 -8.73
C ALA A 273 4.25 18.28 -7.59
N ARG A 274 4.78 17.86 -6.44
CA ARG A 274 5.12 18.75 -5.32
C ARG A 274 6.06 19.87 -5.74
N PHE A 275 7.17 19.53 -6.42
CA PHE A 275 8.17 20.54 -6.82
C PHE A 275 7.76 21.34 -8.05
N VAL A 276 7.10 20.72 -9.03
CA VAL A 276 6.58 21.39 -10.23
C VAL A 276 5.61 22.53 -9.88
N ARG A 277 4.91 22.42 -8.74
CA ARG A 277 3.93 23.41 -8.28
C ARG A 277 4.43 24.31 -7.16
N ASP A 278 5.65 24.09 -6.68
CA ASP A 278 6.30 24.96 -5.71
C ASP A 278 6.86 26.18 -6.47
N ASP A 279 6.30 27.37 -6.23
CA ASP A 279 6.70 28.61 -6.91
C ASP A 279 8.12 29.06 -6.56
N ARG A 280 8.75 28.43 -5.57
CA ARG A 280 10.16 28.60 -5.23
C ARG A 280 11.09 27.74 -6.08
N ASP A 281 10.57 26.72 -6.77
CA ASP A 281 11.36 25.84 -7.63
C ASP A 281 11.46 26.45 -9.03
N GLN A 282 12.68 26.58 -9.55
CA GLN A 282 12.96 27.17 -10.86
C GLN A 282 13.30 26.12 -11.93
N ALA A 283 13.12 24.82 -11.63
CA ALA A 283 13.49 23.72 -12.52
C ALA A 283 12.26 23.00 -13.12
N THR A 284 11.09 23.64 -13.17
CA THR A 284 9.85 23.03 -13.67
C THR A 284 10.01 22.34 -15.02
N GLU A 285 10.62 23.00 -15.99
CA GLU A 285 10.84 22.47 -17.34
C GLU A 285 11.74 21.22 -17.33
N GLU A 286 12.82 21.24 -16.56
CA GLU A 286 13.73 20.11 -16.39
C GLU A 286 13.03 18.91 -15.73
N ARG A 287 12.14 19.17 -14.75
CA ARG A 287 11.35 18.14 -14.07
C ARG A 287 10.32 17.49 -14.99
N LEU A 288 9.61 18.29 -15.78
CA LEU A 288 8.63 17.80 -16.74
C LEU A 288 9.31 16.95 -17.83
N GLU A 289 10.47 17.38 -18.32
CA GLU A 289 11.26 16.58 -19.27
C GLU A 289 11.76 15.26 -18.65
N ALA A 290 12.16 15.26 -17.38
CA ALA A 290 12.64 14.06 -16.71
C ALA A 290 11.57 12.96 -16.56
N ILE A 291 10.28 13.35 -16.48
CA ILE A 291 9.16 12.40 -16.37
C ILE A 291 8.49 12.10 -17.71
N ASP A 292 8.70 12.91 -18.75
CA ASP A 292 8.13 12.71 -20.09
C ASP A 292 8.87 11.61 -20.86
N THR A 293 8.68 10.37 -20.41
CA THR A 293 9.24 9.18 -21.03
C THR A 293 8.18 8.07 -21.11
N ALA A 294 8.39 7.09 -21.98
CA ALA A 294 7.47 5.95 -22.15
C ALA A 294 7.21 5.18 -20.85
N ASP A 295 8.24 5.01 -20.02
CA ASP A 295 8.17 4.35 -18.71
C ASP A 295 7.94 5.36 -17.57
N GLY A 296 7.82 6.64 -17.89
CA GLY A 296 7.57 7.75 -16.96
C GLY A 296 6.08 8.05 -16.87
N ILE A 297 5.72 9.31 -17.08
CA ILE A 297 4.33 9.76 -16.94
C ILE A 297 3.39 9.13 -17.98
N ALA A 298 3.90 8.79 -19.17
CA ALA A 298 3.12 8.21 -20.26
C ALA A 298 2.63 6.77 -19.99
N ALA A 299 3.27 6.05 -19.07
CA ALA A 299 2.84 4.71 -18.68
C ALA A 299 1.53 4.71 -17.88
N CYS A 300 1.14 5.84 -17.28
CA CYS A 300 -0.08 5.94 -16.50
C CYS A 300 -1.35 5.75 -17.36
N GLN A 301 -2.06 4.65 -17.13
CA GLN A 301 -3.33 4.34 -17.81
C GLN A 301 -4.55 5.05 -17.21
N SER A 302 -4.36 6.01 -16.29
CA SER A 302 -5.44 6.78 -15.65
C SER A 302 -6.55 5.94 -15.01
N VAL A 303 -6.21 4.75 -14.48
CA VAL A 303 -7.14 3.87 -13.74
C VAL A 303 -7.59 4.49 -12.42
N ARG A 304 -6.79 5.41 -11.85
CA ARG A 304 -7.04 6.12 -10.58
C ARG A 304 -7.22 5.22 -9.34
N ALA A 305 -6.81 3.95 -9.41
CA ALA A 305 -6.81 3.04 -8.26
C ALA A 305 -5.95 3.54 -7.08
N CYS A 306 -4.93 4.35 -7.37
CA CYS A 306 -4.02 4.93 -6.37
C CYS A 306 -4.64 6.08 -5.53
N SER A 307 -5.77 6.66 -5.94
CA SER A 307 -6.39 7.80 -5.24
C SER A 307 -7.00 7.43 -3.89
N ARG A 308 -7.84 6.39 -3.89
CA ARG A 308 -8.61 5.99 -2.70
C ARG A 308 -7.78 5.50 -1.50
N PRO A 309 -6.72 4.67 -1.69
CA PRO A 309 -6.04 4.05 -0.55
C PRO A 309 -4.96 4.92 0.09
N CYS A 310 -4.69 6.15 -0.39
CA CYS A 310 -3.65 6.98 0.19
C CYS A 310 -3.98 7.33 1.67
N PRO A 311 -3.16 6.91 2.65
CA PRO A 311 -3.45 7.14 4.07
C PRO A 311 -3.31 8.61 4.48
N LYS A 312 -2.79 9.46 3.58
CA LYS A 312 -2.58 10.89 3.80
C LYS A 312 -3.58 11.77 3.07
N GLY A 313 -4.59 11.17 2.44
CA GLY A 313 -5.67 11.90 1.76
C GLY A 313 -5.23 12.59 0.46
N ILE A 314 -4.08 12.24 -0.11
CA ILE A 314 -3.66 12.74 -1.42
C ILE A 314 -4.47 12.02 -2.49
N ASP A 315 -5.18 12.74 -3.36
CA ASP A 315 -5.82 12.16 -4.54
C ASP A 315 -4.78 11.86 -5.62
N VAL A 316 -4.00 10.81 -5.42
CA VAL A 316 -2.84 10.49 -6.25
C VAL A 316 -3.16 10.42 -7.74
N GLY A 317 -4.32 9.88 -8.10
CA GLY A 317 -4.76 9.76 -9.49
C GLY A 317 -5.11 11.11 -10.12
N GLU A 318 -5.76 12.01 -9.39
CA GLU A 318 -6.03 13.37 -9.86
C GLU A 318 -4.73 14.17 -10.04
N GLU A 319 -3.81 14.05 -9.09
CA GLU A 319 -2.54 14.79 -9.14
C GLU A 319 -1.65 14.36 -10.30
N ILE A 320 -1.61 13.06 -10.60
CA ILE A 320 -0.92 12.54 -11.79
C ILE A 320 -1.63 13.00 -13.06
N TRP A 321 -2.95 13.04 -13.08
CA TRP A 321 -3.70 13.53 -14.24
C TRP A 321 -3.40 15.01 -14.55
N GLN A 322 -3.34 15.86 -13.54
CA GLN A 322 -2.94 17.27 -13.71
C GLN A 322 -1.51 17.39 -14.25
N LEU A 323 -0.60 16.54 -13.76
CA LEU A 323 0.77 16.51 -14.25
C LEU A 323 0.84 16.04 -15.72
N ILE A 324 0.00 15.07 -16.12
CA ILE A 324 -0.15 14.63 -17.53
C ILE A 324 -0.63 15.79 -18.40
N ALA A 325 -1.61 16.56 -17.93
CA ALA A 325 -2.12 17.72 -18.66
C ALA A 325 -1.00 18.76 -18.87
N GLN A 326 -0.25 19.09 -17.82
CA GLN A 326 0.88 20.02 -17.90
C GLN A 326 1.97 19.56 -18.89
N VAL A 327 2.31 18.26 -18.92
CA VAL A 327 3.27 17.73 -19.89
C VAL A 327 2.76 17.84 -21.33
N LYS A 328 1.45 17.66 -21.57
CA LYS A 328 0.85 17.73 -22.91
C LYS A 328 0.62 19.15 -23.42
N GLU A 329 0.46 20.12 -22.54
CA GLU A 329 0.16 21.51 -22.87
C GLU A 329 1.42 22.38 -23.08
N ARG A 330 2.61 21.83 -22.77
CA ARG A 330 3.92 22.44 -23.03
C ARG A 330 4.25 22.46 -24.52
#